data_AF-A0A0K1PRG3-F1
#
_entry.id   AF-A0A0K1PRG3-F1
#
_cell.length_a   1.000
_cell.length_b   1.000
_cell.length_c   1.000
_cell.angle_alpha   90.00
_cell.angle_beta   90.00
_cell.angle_gamma   90.00
#
_symmetry.space_group_name_H-M   'P 1'
#
loop_
_entity.id
_entity.type
_entity.pdbx_description
1 polymer ?
#
loop_
_entity_poly.entity_id
_entity_poly.type
_entity_poly.pdbx_seq_one_letter_code
_entity_poly.pdbx_strand_id
1 'polypeptide(L)'
;MDWHLPLVISALIFAAFLVFKLRPAMGENGRTRAAGLKAAQERLAAAKGERERAAALCDAAEACASLGRTGAAISYWVRAMRTDPTSVPIVERAASSLAHRPGAIEKVMWRKLADTPWTGEGRDATAAALKALSSAYSRKPKFHPRARALAHALEVITPATEGER
;
A
#
# COMPACT_ATOMS: atom_id res chain seq x y z
N MET A 1 -45.62 -22.04 22.25
CA MET A 1 -44.97 -21.03 21.39
C MET A 1 -43.51 -21.43 21.27
N ASP A 2 -43.13 -21.91 20.09
CA ASP A 2 -41.80 -22.46 19.79
C ASP A 2 -40.74 -21.36 19.72
N TRP A 3 -40.36 -20.84 20.89
CA TRP A 3 -39.35 -19.80 21.05
C TRP A 3 -37.96 -20.21 20.51
N HIS A 4 -37.76 -21.51 20.29
CA HIS A 4 -36.55 -22.06 19.67
C HIS A 4 -36.44 -21.78 18.16
N LEU A 5 -37.57 -21.65 17.46
CA LEU A 5 -37.59 -21.47 16.00
C LEU A 5 -36.83 -20.20 15.54
N PRO A 6 -37.07 -18.99 16.10
CA PRO A 6 -36.30 -17.80 15.71
C PRO A 6 -34.82 -17.88 16.08
N LEU A 7 -34.47 -18.61 17.14
CA LEU A 7 -33.09 -18.80 17.60
C LEU A 7 -32.29 -19.68 16.63
N VAL A 8 -32.90 -20.78 16.17
CA VAL A 8 -32.32 -21.66 15.14
C VAL A 8 -32.15 -20.92 13.83
N ILE A 9 -33.15 -20.14 13.40
CA ILE A 9 -33.07 -19.33 12.18
C ILE A 9 -31.92 -18.31 12.28
N SER A 10 -31.81 -17.62 13.42
CA SER A 10 -30.74 -16.64 13.65
C SER A 10 -29.35 -17.30 13.64
N ALA A 11 -29.21 -18.47 14.26
CA ALA A 11 -27.96 -19.23 14.27
C ALA A 11 -27.56 -19.69 12.87
N LEU A 12 -28.51 -20.15 12.06
CA LEU A 12 -28.26 -20.56 10.66
C LEU A 12 -27.86 -19.37 9.78
N ILE A 13 -28.53 -18.22 9.90
CA ILE A 13 -28.15 -16.99 9.18
C ILE A 13 -26.75 -16.54 9.60
N PHE A 14 -26.46 -16.56 10.90
CA PHE A 14 -25.14 -16.19 11.41
C PHE A 14 -24.04 -17.15 10.91
N ALA A 15 -24.29 -18.45 10.92
CA ALA A 15 -23.37 -19.45 10.39
C ALA A 15 -23.15 -19.27 8.87
N ALA A 16 -24.22 -19.04 8.10
CA ALA A 16 -24.12 -18.76 6.67
C ALA A 16 -23.35 -17.46 6.40
N PHE A 17 -23.57 -16.42 7.20
CA PHE A 17 -22.81 -15.17 7.13
C PHE A 17 -21.33 -15.38 7.45
N LEU A 18 -21.00 -16.16 8.49
CA LEU A 18 -19.63 -16.52 8.83
C LEU A 18 -18.97 -17.29 7.69
N VAL A 19 -19.63 -18.31 7.13
CA VAL A 19 -19.11 -19.06 5.98
C VAL A 19 -18.87 -18.12 4.80
N PHE A 20 -19.84 -17.28 4.44
CA PHE A 20 -19.69 -16.32 3.34
C PHE A 20 -18.51 -15.36 3.57
N LYS A 21 -18.33 -14.87 4.80
CA LYS A 21 -17.26 -13.92 5.14
C LYS A 21 -15.87 -14.58 5.28
N LEU A 22 -15.81 -15.85 5.70
CA LEU A 22 -14.58 -16.62 5.89
C LEU A 22 -14.13 -17.37 4.63
N ARG A 23 -15.05 -17.64 3.68
CA ARG A 23 -14.77 -18.28 2.39
C ARG A 23 -13.60 -17.64 1.61
N PRO A 24 -13.47 -16.30 1.50
CA PRO A 24 -12.32 -15.70 0.82
C PRO A 24 -10.98 -15.90 1.54
N ALA A 25 -10.98 -16.19 2.86
CA ALA A 25 -9.77 -16.48 3.62
C ALA A 25 -9.39 -17.98 3.60
N MET A 26 -10.37 -18.88 3.45
CA MET A 26 -10.17 -20.34 3.42
C MET A 26 -9.98 -20.93 2.02
N GLY A 27 -10.30 -20.17 0.98
CA GLY A 27 -10.06 -20.55 -0.41
C GLY A 27 -8.57 -20.75 -0.73
N GLU A 28 -8.30 -21.52 -1.78
CA GLU A 28 -6.95 -21.81 -2.29
C GLU A 28 -6.12 -20.53 -2.50
N ASN A 29 -6.77 -19.47 -2.99
CA ASN A 29 -6.19 -18.13 -3.18
C ASN A 29 -5.75 -17.46 -1.85
N GLY A 30 -6.43 -17.72 -0.73
CA GLY A 30 -6.03 -17.21 0.58
C GLY A 30 -4.78 -17.93 1.11
N ARG A 31 -4.73 -19.25 0.90
CA ARG A 31 -3.57 -20.09 1.28
C ARG A 31 -2.32 -19.75 0.46
N THR A 32 -2.44 -19.57 -0.85
CA THR A 32 -1.29 -19.17 -1.70
C THR A 32 -0.75 -17.80 -1.32
N ARG A 33 -1.62 -16.82 -1.04
CA ARG A 33 -1.20 -15.49 -0.54
C ARG A 33 -0.53 -15.56 0.82
N ALA A 34 -1.04 -16.39 1.73
CA ALA A 34 -0.43 -16.60 3.05
C ALA A 34 0.94 -17.28 2.95
N ALA A 35 1.08 -18.27 2.06
CA ALA A 35 2.36 -18.90 1.76
C ALA A 35 3.35 -17.89 1.14
N GLY A 36 2.88 -17.03 0.23
CA GLY A 36 3.67 -15.94 -0.34
C GLY A 36 4.21 -14.98 0.72
N LEU A 37 3.38 -14.61 1.70
CA LEU A 37 3.82 -13.79 2.84
C LEU A 37 4.90 -14.51 3.67
N LYS A 38 4.71 -15.79 3.98
CA LYS A 38 5.69 -16.58 4.73
C LYS A 38 7.03 -16.65 4.00
N ALA A 39 7.01 -16.94 2.71
CA ALA A 39 8.22 -16.98 1.88
C ALA A 39 8.91 -15.61 1.81
N ALA A 40 8.16 -14.51 1.72
CA ALA A 40 8.73 -13.16 1.77
C ALA A 40 9.38 -12.86 3.13
N GLN A 41 8.79 -13.31 4.23
CA GLN A 41 9.37 -13.17 5.57
C GLN A 41 10.64 -14.00 5.75
N GLU A 42 10.68 -15.22 5.21
CA GLU A 42 11.88 -16.07 5.19
C GLU A 42 13.00 -15.43 4.37
N ARG A 43 12.70 -14.90 3.18
CA ARG A 43 13.67 -14.13 2.38
C ARG A 43 14.17 -12.89 3.13
N LEU A 44 13.28 -12.19 3.83
CA LEU A 44 13.65 -11.03 4.63
C LEU A 44 14.60 -11.40 5.78
N ALA A 45 14.39 -12.56 6.42
CA ALA A 45 15.27 -13.07 7.47
C ALA A 45 16.63 -13.54 6.93
N ALA A 46 16.66 -14.06 5.69
CA ALA A 46 17.87 -14.51 5.02
C ALA A 46 18.65 -13.39 4.31
N ALA A 47 18.03 -12.23 4.05
CA ALA A 47 18.61 -11.14 3.30
C ALA A 47 19.85 -10.57 4.00
N LYS A 48 20.97 -10.55 3.28
CA LYS A 48 22.25 -10.04 3.80
C LYS A 48 22.54 -8.63 3.29
N GLY A 49 22.04 -8.28 2.11
CA GLY A 49 22.21 -6.95 1.51
C GLY A 49 21.00 -6.04 1.70
N GLU A 50 21.23 -4.72 1.69
CA GLU A 50 20.17 -3.71 1.78
C GLU A 50 19.20 -3.80 0.59
N ARG A 51 19.72 -4.03 -0.62
CA ARG A 51 18.89 -4.20 -1.83
C ARG A 51 17.98 -5.42 -1.77
N GLU A 52 18.51 -6.56 -1.32
CA GLU A 52 17.72 -7.79 -1.11
C GLU A 52 16.67 -7.59 -0.03
N ARG A 53 17.06 -6.90 1.06
CA ARG A 53 16.16 -6.57 2.16
C ARG A 53 15.02 -5.66 1.69
N ALA A 54 15.30 -4.64 0.89
CA ALA A 54 14.29 -3.76 0.31
C ALA A 54 13.31 -4.54 -0.59
N ALA A 55 13.82 -5.43 -1.45
CA ALA A 55 12.99 -6.29 -2.29
C ALA A 55 12.07 -7.21 -1.46
N ALA A 56 12.64 -7.90 -0.46
CA ALA A 56 11.86 -8.79 0.42
C ALA A 56 10.80 -8.03 1.24
N LEU A 57 11.08 -6.79 1.66
CA LEU A 57 10.10 -5.91 2.31
C LEU A 57 8.96 -5.54 1.36
N CYS A 58 9.25 -5.25 0.08
CA CYS A 58 8.22 -4.97 -0.93
C CYS A 58 7.30 -6.17 -1.13
N ASP A 59 7.88 -7.37 -1.27
CA ASP A 59 7.11 -8.60 -1.48
C ASP A 59 6.22 -8.93 -0.26
N ALA A 60 6.74 -8.72 0.95
CA ALA A 60 5.96 -8.87 2.18
C ALA A 60 4.83 -7.83 2.26
N ALA A 61 5.07 -6.59 1.83
CA ALA A 61 4.06 -5.54 1.81
C ALA A 61 2.91 -5.85 0.83
N GLU A 62 3.24 -6.31 -0.38
CA GLU A 62 2.26 -6.72 -1.40
C GLU A 62 1.45 -7.92 -0.93
N ALA A 63 2.11 -8.92 -0.34
CA ALA A 63 1.43 -10.08 0.23
C ALA A 63 0.46 -9.65 1.35
N CYS A 64 0.88 -8.77 2.26
CA CYS A 64 0.00 -8.20 3.29
C CYS A 64 -1.18 -7.42 2.69
N ALA A 65 -0.95 -6.60 1.66
CA ALA A 65 -1.99 -5.84 0.98
C ALA A 65 -3.00 -6.76 0.30
N SER A 66 -2.55 -7.85 -0.33
CA SER A 66 -3.40 -8.86 -0.98
C SER A 66 -4.26 -9.66 0.02
N LEU A 67 -3.78 -9.81 1.25
CA LEU A 67 -4.49 -10.45 2.37
C LEU A 67 -5.41 -9.48 3.13
N GLY A 68 -5.51 -8.22 2.70
CA GLY A 68 -6.29 -7.18 3.40
C GLY A 68 -5.65 -6.69 4.70
N ARG A 69 -4.44 -7.14 5.05
CA ARG A 69 -3.67 -6.73 6.24
C ARG A 69 -3.01 -5.37 6.01
N THR A 70 -3.84 -4.35 5.83
CA THR A 70 -3.42 -3.01 5.38
C THR A 70 -2.42 -2.36 6.36
N GLY A 71 -2.62 -2.50 7.67
CA GLY A 71 -1.70 -1.94 8.67
C GLY A 71 -0.29 -2.52 8.56
N ALA A 72 -0.18 -3.84 8.41
CA ALA A 72 1.11 -4.51 8.21
C ALA A 72 1.76 -4.11 6.88
N ALA A 73 0.96 -4.02 5.80
CA ALA A 73 1.45 -3.57 4.49
C ALA A 73 2.06 -2.17 4.56
N ILE A 74 1.41 -1.22 5.25
CA ILE A 74 1.94 0.14 5.45
C ILE A 74 3.30 0.09 6.13
N SER A 75 3.44 -0.70 7.20
CA SER A 75 4.70 -0.81 7.94
C SER A 75 5.82 -1.40 7.08
N TYR A 76 5.54 -2.42 6.27
CA TYR A 76 6.54 -3.00 5.36
C TYR A 76 6.94 -2.01 4.26
N TRP A 77 5.99 -1.30 3.66
CA TRP A 77 6.29 -0.28 2.64
C TRP A 77 7.16 0.86 3.18
N VAL A 78 6.83 1.40 4.35
CA VAL A 78 7.64 2.46 4.98
C VAL A 78 9.04 1.96 5.27
N ARG A 79 9.20 0.71 5.73
CA ARG A 79 10.52 0.12 5.95
C ARG A 79 11.29 -0.06 4.64
N ALA A 80 10.64 -0.53 3.57
CA ALA A 80 11.28 -0.68 2.26
C ALA A 80 11.81 0.67 1.74
N MET A 81 10.99 1.72 1.82
CA MET A 81 11.36 3.08 1.40
C MET A 81 12.44 3.72 2.28
N ARG A 82 12.64 3.24 3.51
CA ARG A 82 13.75 3.68 4.37
C ARG A 82 15.05 2.95 4.06
N THR A 83 14.97 1.71 3.62
CA THR A 83 16.14 0.95 3.16
C THR A 83 16.68 1.49 1.85
N ASP A 84 15.81 1.97 0.96
CA ASP A 84 16.21 2.60 -0.29
C ASP A 84 15.33 3.83 -0.58
N PRO A 85 15.72 5.03 -0.08
CA PRO A 85 14.91 6.24 -0.16
C PRO A 85 14.85 6.88 -1.55
N THR A 86 15.81 6.59 -2.43
CA THR A 86 15.86 7.15 -3.80
C THR A 86 15.14 6.27 -4.82
N SER A 87 14.69 5.08 -4.42
CA SER A 87 14.01 4.13 -5.30
C SER A 87 12.60 4.56 -5.71
N VAL A 88 12.47 5.05 -6.94
CA VAL A 88 11.18 5.26 -7.61
C VAL A 88 10.35 3.95 -7.70
N PRO A 89 10.92 2.79 -8.08
CA PRO A 89 10.14 1.56 -8.23
C PRO A 89 9.42 1.11 -6.94
N ILE A 90 10.03 1.32 -5.76
CA ILE A 90 9.40 0.98 -4.47
C ILE A 90 8.15 1.84 -4.24
N VAL A 91 8.21 3.13 -4.58
CA VAL A 91 7.09 4.06 -4.45
C VAL A 91 5.95 3.68 -5.39
N GLU A 92 6.27 3.35 -6.64
CA GLU A 92 5.27 2.95 -7.63
C GLU A 92 4.59 1.61 -7.28
N ARG A 93 5.36 0.62 -6.82
CA ARG A 93 4.81 -0.66 -6.33
C ARG A 93 3.89 -0.43 -5.13
N ALA A 94 4.27 0.45 -4.20
CA ALA A 94 3.42 0.81 -3.06
C ALA A 94 2.12 1.50 -3.51
N ALA A 95 2.20 2.46 -4.43
CA ALA A 95 1.04 3.15 -4.98
C ALA A 95 0.07 2.19 -5.68
N SER A 96 0.60 1.26 -6.48
CA SER A 96 -0.18 0.23 -7.18
C SER A 96 -0.85 -0.75 -6.21
N SER A 97 -0.09 -1.34 -5.28
CA SER A 97 -0.62 -2.33 -4.32
C SER A 97 -1.69 -1.75 -3.37
N LEU A 98 -1.63 -0.44 -3.12
CA LEU A 98 -2.58 0.28 -2.27
C LEU A 98 -3.60 1.10 -3.08
N ALA A 99 -3.68 0.94 -4.41
CA ALA A 99 -4.52 1.75 -5.29
C ALA A 99 -5.98 1.83 -4.83
N HIS A 100 -6.55 0.75 -4.29
CA HIS A 100 -7.94 0.73 -3.81
C HIS A 100 -8.11 1.22 -2.36
N ARG A 101 -7.04 1.69 -1.71
CA ARG A 101 -6.97 2.05 -0.29
C ARG A 101 -6.38 3.46 -0.13
N PRO A 102 -7.14 4.52 -0.46
CA PRO A 102 -6.62 5.89 -0.46
C PRO A 102 -6.04 6.31 0.89
N GLY A 103 -6.70 5.96 2.00
CA GLY A 103 -6.17 6.27 3.34
C GLY A 103 -4.86 5.54 3.70
N ALA A 104 -4.54 4.42 3.03
CA ALA A 104 -3.27 3.73 3.20
C ALA A 104 -2.16 4.38 2.35
N ILE A 105 -2.48 4.76 1.10
CA ILE A 105 -1.58 5.55 0.25
C ILE A 105 -1.19 6.83 0.97
N GLU A 106 -2.17 7.58 1.48
CA GLU A 106 -1.91 8.83 2.21
C GLU A 106 -0.92 8.63 3.35
N LYS A 107 -1.15 7.62 4.20
CA LYS A 107 -0.26 7.32 5.33
C LYS A 107 1.17 6.97 4.89
N VAL A 108 1.34 6.18 3.85
CA VAL A 108 2.67 5.76 3.37
C VAL A 108 3.40 6.93 2.73
N MET A 109 2.74 7.63 1.80
CA MET A 109 3.38 8.68 1.02
C MET A 109 3.71 9.91 1.87
N TRP A 110 2.84 10.32 2.79
CA TRP A 110 3.15 11.42 3.71
C TRP A 110 4.33 11.09 4.64
N ARG A 111 4.45 9.83 5.09
CA ARG A 111 5.61 9.39 5.87
C ARG A 111 6.90 9.45 5.05
N LYS A 112 6.87 9.01 3.79
CA LYS A 112 8.03 9.13 2.90
C LYS A 112 8.43 10.59 2.68
N LEU A 113 7.47 11.47 2.38
CA LEU A 113 7.72 12.89 2.14
C LEU A 113 8.24 13.63 3.38
N ALA A 114 7.96 13.11 4.58
CA ALA A 114 8.51 13.64 5.83
C ALA A 114 9.93 13.11 6.11
N ASP A 115 10.24 11.88 5.69
CA ASP A 115 11.52 11.23 5.96
C ASP A 115 12.63 11.63 4.96
N THR A 116 12.30 12.05 3.74
CA THR A 116 13.29 12.37 2.67
C THR A 116 13.22 13.84 2.24
N PRO A 117 14.36 14.53 2.06
CA PRO A 117 14.37 15.84 1.41
C PRO A 117 13.73 15.80 0.03
N TRP A 118 13.03 16.87 -0.33
CA TRP A 118 12.30 16.93 -1.61
C TRP A 118 13.22 17.18 -2.81
N THR A 119 14.48 17.53 -2.56
CA THR A 119 15.50 17.89 -3.53
C THR A 119 16.68 16.92 -3.50
N GLY A 120 17.58 17.00 -4.49
CA GLY A 120 18.77 16.15 -4.59
C GLY A 120 18.46 14.75 -5.13
N GLU A 121 19.22 13.75 -4.68
CA GLU A 121 19.16 12.37 -5.19
C GLU A 121 17.80 11.69 -4.96
N GLY A 122 17.04 12.12 -3.96
CA GLY A 122 15.69 11.59 -3.66
C GLY A 122 14.55 12.27 -4.42
N ARG A 123 14.84 13.27 -5.25
CA ARG A 123 13.83 14.12 -5.92
C ARG A 123 12.85 13.30 -6.76
N ASP A 124 13.33 12.34 -7.53
CA ASP A 124 12.47 11.57 -8.44
C ASP A 124 11.54 10.62 -7.66
N ALA A 125 12.02 10.04 -6.56
CA ALA A 125 11.19 9.23 -5.66
C ALA A 125 10.16 10.09 -4.90
N THR A 126 10.50 11.33 -4.55
CA THR A 126 9.58 12.33 -3.99
C THR A 126 8.51 12.72 -5.01
N ALA A 127 8.90 12.96 -6.26
CA ALA A 127 7.98 13.24 -7.37
C ALA A 127 6.98 12.10 -7.58
N ALA A 128 7.45 10.85 -7.56
CA ALA A 128 6.58 9.68 -7.63
C ALA A 128 5.58 9.62 -6.46
N ALA A 129 6.00 9.95 -5.24
CA ALA A 129 5.13 9.96 -4.06
C ALA A 129 4.07 11.07 -4.14
N LEU A 130 4.43 12.27 -4.59
CA LEU A 130 3.51 13.38 -4.83
C LEU A 130 2.48 13.05 -5.91
N LYS A 131 2.92 12.42 -7.01
CA LYS A 131 2.03 11.94 -8.08
C LYS A 131 1.03 10.91 -7.55
N ALA A 132 1.49 9.96 -6.74
CA ALA A 132 0.61 8.96 -6.12
C ALA A 132 -0.44 9.60 -5.19
N LEU A 133 -0.05 10.58 -4.37
CA LEU A 133 -0.97 11.33 -3.51
C LEU A 133 -1.96 12.17 -4.30
N SER A 134 -1.50 12.89 -5.33
CA SER A 134 -2.36 13.70 -6.19
C SER A 134 -3.43 12.82 -6.87
N SER A 135 -3.02 11.67 -7.40
CA SER A 135 -3.94 10.67 -7.96
C SER A 135 -4.95 10.18 -6.90
N ALA A 136 -4.51 9.86 -5.67
CA ALA A 136 -5.41 9.42 -4.61
C ALA A 136 -6.46 10.49 -4.23
N TYR A 137 -6.06 11.76 -4.12
CA TYR A 137 -6.96 12.87 -3.79
C TYR A 137 -7.88 13.27 -4.95
N SER A 138 -7.44 13.17 -6.20
CA SER A 138 -8.24 13.53 -7.38
C SER A 138 -9.55 12.73 -7.51
N ARG A 139 -9.60 11.53 -6.92
CA ARG A 139 -10.77 10.63 -6.99
C ARG A 139 -12.03 11.15 -6.30
N LYS A 140 -11.90 12.10 -5.35
CA LYS A 140 -13.05 12.66 -4.63
C LYS A 140 -13.07 14.18 -4.81
N PRO A 141 -14.18 14.77 -5.29
CA PRO A 141 -14.28 16.22 -5.54
C PRO A 141 -13.85 17.08 -4.34
N LYS A 142 -14.24 16.68 -3.13
CA LYS A 142 -13.88 17.38 -1.88
C LYS A 142 -12.37 17.50 -1.61
N PHE A 143 -11.54 16.70 -2.28
CA PHE A 143 -10.08 16.72 -2.14
C PHE A 143 -9.36 17.28 -3.37
N HIS A 144 -10.09 17.77 -4.39
CA HIS A 144 -9.50 18.42 -5.56
C HIS A 144 -8.56 19.58 -5.24
N PRO A 145 -8.87 20.47 -4.26
CA PRO A 145 -7.92 21.52 -3.88
C PRO A 145 -6.56 20.96 -3.42
N ARG A 146 -6.56 19.83 -2.68
CA ARG A 146 -5.32 19.16 -2.24
C ARG A 146 -4.58 18.54 -3.41
N ALA A 147 -5.30 17.89 -4.33
CA ALA A 147 -4.68 17.33 -5.54
C ALA A 147 -4.00 18.41 -6.39
N ARG A 148 -4.62 19.59 -6.55
CA ARG A 148 -4.03 20.74 -7.25
C ARG A 148 -2.80 21.29 -6.53
N ALA A 149 -2.87 21.47 -5.20
CA ALA A 149 -1.72 21.92 -4.42
C ALA A 149 -0.51 20.98 -4.57
N LEU A 150 -0.75 19.67 -4.58
CA LEU A 150 0.30 18.66 -4.83
C LEU A 150 0.82 18.69 -6.27
N ALA A 151 -0.02 19.02 -7.25
CA ALA A 151 0.42 19.19 -8.63
C ALA A 151 1.37 20.40 -8.77
N HIS A 152 1.06 21.54 -8.14
CA HIS A 152 1.96 22.69 -8.10
C HIS A 152 3.28 22.35 -7.39
N ALA A 153 3.22 21.61 -6.28
CA ALA A 153 4.42 21.13 -5.60
C ALA A 153 5.28 20.24 -6.51
N LEU A 154 4.64 19.36 -7.30
CA LEU A 154 5.31 18.52 -8.28
C LEU A 154 5.99 19.36 -9.37
N GLU A 155 5.31 20.34 -9.95
CA GLU A 155 5.87 21.27 -10.94
C GLU A 155 7.13 21.99 -10.44
N VAL A 156 7.14 22.41 -9.17
CA VAL A 156 8.30 23.08 -8.56
C VAL A 156 9.51 22.15 -8.42
N ILE A 157 9.30 20.87 -8.09
CA ILE A 157 10.41 19.92 -7.89
C ILE A 157 10.85 19.23 -9.19
N THR A 158 9.97 19.13 -10.18
CA THR A 158 10.28 18.66 -11.54
C THR A 158 10.04 19.79 -12.52
N PRO A 159 10.87 20.86 -12.51
CA PRO A 159 10.76 21.90 -13.52
C PRO A 159 10.89 21.21 -14.87
N ALA A 160 9.95 21.49 -15.77
CA ALA A 160 10.03 21.03 -17.15
C ALA A 160 11.43 21.34 -17.66
N THR A 161 12.10 20.34 -18.23
CA THR A 161 13.40 20.52 -18.87
C THR A 161 13.27 21.62 -19.92
N GLU A 162 13.64 22.85 -19.57
CA GLU A 162 13.93 23.92 -20.53
C GLU A 162 15.19 23.47 -21.28
N GLY A 163 15.00 22.77 -22.40
CA GLY A 163 16.10 22.05 -23.04
C GLY A 163 15.80 21.30 -24.33
N GLU A 164 14.82 21.72 -25.13
CA GLU A 164 14.93 21.63 -26.59
C GLU A 164 14.68 23.05 -27.12
N ARG A 165 15.77 23.67 -27.59
CA ARG A 165 15.76 24.91 -28.36
C ARG A 165 15.24 24.65 -29.76
#